data_AF-Q7MP44-F1
#
_entry.id   AF-Q7MP44-F1
#
_cell.length_a   1.000
_cell.length_b   1.000
_cell.length_c   1.000
_cell.angle_alpha   90.00
_cell.angle_beta   90.00
_cell.angle_gamma   90.00
#
_symmetry.space_group_name_H-M   'P 1'
#
loop_
_entity.id
_entity.type
_entity.pdbx_description
1 polymer ?
#
loop_
_entity_poly.entity_id
_entity_poly.type
_entity_poly.pdbx_seq_one_letter_code
_entity_poly.pdbx_strand_id
1 'polypeptide(L)'
;MALPTIREWSDEQRQVLNAVHTALLHNRMLKISSQVLQQEKALIEPLGLSVQCDALLLLFRLSGQHTIRTLALPLIDEASVSTFSFTYPTDFNVERFMREHAEIRASQI
;
A
#
# COMPACT_ATOMS: atom_id res chain seq x y z
N MET A 1 -14.91 -13.20 2.28
CA MET A 1 -15.14 -11.82 2.76
C MET A 1 -15.04 -10.90 1.56
N ALA A 2 -16.05 -10.06 1.31
CA ALA A 2 -15.96 -9.02 0.30
C ALA A 2 -15.17 -7.83 0.88
N LEU A 3 -14.22 -7.27 0.12
CA LEU A 3 -13.55 -6.03 0.51
C LEU A 3 -14.54 -4.86 0.34
N PRO A 4 -14.61 -3.93 1.29
CA PRO A 4 -15.49 -2.77 1.16
C PRO A 4 -15.05 -1.90 -0.02
N THR A 5 -16.03 -1.48 -0.82
CA THR A 5 -15.78 -0.56 -1.93
C THR A 5 -15.42 0.82 -1.41
N ILE A 6 -14.70 1.62 -2.21
CA ILE A 6 -14.24 2.98 -1.84
C ILE A 6 -15.40 3.89 -1.38
N ARG A 7 -16.63 3.63 -1.82
CA ARG A 7 -17.82 4.45 -1.52
C ARG A 7 -18.38 4.25 -0.11
N GLU A 8 -18.00 3.18 0.58
CA GLU A 8 -18.56 2.77 1.87
C GLU A 8 -17.53 2.83 3.02
N TRP A 9 -16.45 3.60 2.83
CA TRP A 9 -15.35 3.58 3.80
C TRP A 9 -15.69 4.20 5.16
N SER A 10 -15.34 3.46 6.21
CA SER A 10 -15.43 3.89 7.61
C SER A 10 -14.44 5.02 7.92
N ASP A 11 -14.60 5.65 9.08
CA ASP A 11 -13.68 6.70 9.53
C ASP A 11 -12.25 6.17 9.73
N GLU A 12 -12.09 4.94 10.21
CA GLU A 12 -10.80 4.27 10.36
C GLU A 12 -10.12 4.08 8.99
N GLN A 13 -10.87 3.65 7.98
CA GLN A 13 -10.34 3.48 6.62
C GLN A 13 -9.94 4.82 5.99
N ARG A 14 -10.68 5.89 6.28
CA ARG A 14 -10.32 7.26 5.87
C ARG A 14 -9.04 7.73 6.57
N GLN A 15 -8.84 7.40 7.85
CA GLN A 15 -7.59 7.69 8.56
C GLN A 15 -6.40 6.94 7.94
N VAL A 16 -6.57 5.67 7.61
CA VAL A 16 -5.54 4.89 6.90
C VAL A 16 -5.17 5.54 5.59
N LEU A 17 -6.15 5.92 4.77
CA LEU A 17 -5.89 6.62 3.50
C LEU A 17 -5.16 7.94 3.71
N ASN A 18 -5.58 8.75 4.69
CA ASN A 18 -4.93 10.02 4.99
C ASN A 18 -3.46 9.84 5.38
N ALA A 19 -3.17 8.83 6.21
CA ALA A 19 -1.80 8.50 6.60
C ALA A 19 -0.96 8.06 5.38
N VAL A 20 -1.51 7.20 4.54
CA VAL A 20 -0.86 6.74 3.31
C VAL A 20 -0.60 7.89 2.35
N HIS A 21 -1.60 8.73 2.08
CA HIS A 21 -1.47 9.90 1.20
C HIS A 21 -0.42 10.88 1.72
N THR A 22 -0.44 11.16 3.02
CA THR A 22 0.56 12.04 3.66
C THR A 22 1.97 11.47 3.53
N ALA A 23 2.14 10.16 3.71
CA ALA A 23 3.44 9.51 3.61
C ALA A 23 3.99 9.53 2.17
N LEU A 24 3.14 9.25 1.18
CA LEU A 24 3.50 9.32 -0.25
C LEU A 24 3.90 10.74 -0.67
N LEU A 25 3.11 11.76 -0.28
CA LEU A 25 3.36 13.15 -0.66
C LEU A 25 4.71 13.68 -0.13
N HIS A 26 5.11 13.22 1.06
CA HIS A 26 6.29 13.73 1.76
C HIS A 26 7.47 12.74 1.80
N ASN A 27 7.41 11.64 1.05
CA ASN A 27 8.41 10.56 1.07
C ASN A 27 8.75 10.11 2.51
N ARG A 28 7.72 9.95 3.34
CA ARG A 28 7.85 9.43 4.70
C ARG A 28 7.59 7.93 4.73
N MET A 29 8.29 7.25 5.61
CA MET A 29 7.97 5.86 5.92
C MET A 29 6.62 5.78 6.64
N LEU A 30 5.92 4.65 6.47
CA LEU A 30 4.62 4.41 7.09
C LEU A 30 4.73 3.21 8.04
N LYS A 31 4.22 3.35 9.26
CA LYS A 31 4.06 2.23 10.19
C LYS A 31 2.63 1.72 10.06
N ILE A 32 2.48 0.44 9.71
CA ILE A 32 1.18 -0.20 9.49
C ILE A 32 1.02 -1.46 10.33
N SER A 33 -0.19 -1.78 10.75
CA SER A 33 -0.58 -3.11 11.23
C SER A 33 -1.54 -3.75 10.22
N SER A 34 -1.38 -5.05 10.03
CA SER A 34 -2.28 -5.84 9.20
C SER A 34 -2.10 -7.31 9.57
N GLN A 35 -3.21 -8.01 9.79
CA GLN A 35 -3.20 -9.46 10.01
C GLN A 35 -2.52 -10.24 8.87
N VAL A 36 -2.56 -9.71 7.65
CA VAL A 36 -1.97 -10.35 6.45
C VAL A 36 -0.44 -10.30 6.45
N LEU A 37 0.16 -9.32 7.13
CA LEU A 37 1.61 -9.16 7.16
C LEU A 37 2.31 -10.11 8.14
N GLN A 38 1.55 -10.90 8.92
CA GLN A 38 2.08 -11.82 9.95
C GLN A 38 3.04 -11.14 10.95
N GLN A 39 2.98 -9.82 11.05
CA GLN A 39 3.76 -8.97 11.93
C GLN A 39 2.81 -8.00 12.61
N GLU A 40 3.00 -7.77 13.91
CA GLU A 40 2.13 -6.86 14.67
C GLU A 40 2.15 -5.44 14.08
N LYS A 41 3.34 -4.92 13.78
CA LYS A 41 3.54 -3.64 13.09
C LYS A 41 4.73 -3.72 12.14
N ALA A 42 4.53 -3.32 10.89
CA ALA A 42 5.56 -3.23 9.87
C ALA A 42 5.90 -1.77 9.57
N LEU A 43 7.19 -1.48 9.40
CA LEU A 43 7.67 -0.21 8.86
C LEU A 43 7.93 -0.38 7.35
N ILE A 44 7.29 0.46 6.54
CA ILE A 44 7.31 0.33 5.09
C ILE A 44 7.70 1.63 4.41
N GLU A 45 8.20 1.49 3.18
CA GLU A 45 8.37 2.57 2.21
C GLU A 45 7.16 2.55 1.26
N PRO A 46 6.22 3.50 1.37
CA PRO A 46 5.07 3.57 0.48
C PRO A 46 5.51 4.09 -0.90
N LEU A 47 5.23 3.35 -1.97
CA LEU A 47 5.68 3.67 -3.32
C LEU A 47 4.58 4.21 -4.24
N GLY A 48 3.32 3.89 -3.95
CA GLY A 48 2.21 4.40 -4.72
C GLY A 48 0.89 3.74 -4.37
N LEU A 49 -0.15 4.24 -5.03
CA LEU A 49 -1.51 3.69 -4.96
C LEU A 49 -1.91 3.21 -6.35
N SER A 50 -2.71 2.14 -6.39
CA SER A 50 -3.37 1.67 -7.61
C SER A 50 -4.79 1.21 -7.29
N VAL A 51 -5.67 1.22 -8.28
CA VAL A 51 -7.03 0.67 -8.14
C VAL A 51 -7.13 -0.61 -8.94
N GLN A 52 -7.61 -1.68 -8.31
CA GLN A 52 -7.88 -2.95 -8.96
C GLN A 52 -9.21 -3.51 -8.45
N CYS A 53 -10.13 -3.82 -9.37
CA CYS A 53 -11.45 -4.40 -9.05
C CYS A 53 -12.15 -3.71 -7.86
N ASP A 54 -12.25 -2.38 -7.90
CA ASP A 54 -12.85 -1.51 -6.87
C ASP A 54 -12.14 -1.46 -5.50
N ALA A 55 -10.96 -2.07 -5.38
CA ALA A 55 -10.10 -1.94 -4.21
C ALA A 55 -8.93 -0.97 -4.47
N LEU A 56 -8.66 -0.10 -3.51
CA LEU A 56 -7.46 0.74 -3.50
C LEU A 56 -6.31 -0.05 -2.85
N LEU A 57 -5.23 -0.27 -3.61
CA LEU A 57 -4.05 -1.03 -3.24
C LEU A 57 -2.88 -0.10 -2.96
N LEU A 58 -2.18 -0.33 -1.85
CA LEU A 58 -0.89 0.26 -1.52
C LEU A 58 0.23 -0.60 -2.10
N LEU A 59 1.08 0.01 -2.92
CA LEU A 59 2.37 -0.54 -3.33
C LEU A 59 3.43 -0.09 -2.33
N PHE A 60 4.22 -1.02 -1.80
CA PHE A 60 5.22 -0.70 -0.78
C PHE A 60 6.40 -1.66 -0.78
N ARG A 61 7.49 -1.25 -0.14
CA ARG A 61 8.58 -2.14 0.30
C ARG A 61 8.59 -2.23 1.81
N LEU A 62 8.95 -3.40 2.33
CA LEU A 62 9.33 -3.49 3.75
C LEU A 62 10.67 -2.77 3.93
N SER A 63 10.85 -2.08 5.06
CA SER A 63 12.11 -1.39 5.38
C SER A 63 13.32 -2.32 5.19
N GLY A 64 14.30 -1.89 4.41
CA GLY A 64 15.51 -2.67 4.12
C GLY A 64 15.34 -3.80 3.11
N GLN A 65 14.17 -3.92 2.45
CA GLN A 65 13.93 -4.87 1.36
C GLN A 65 13.72 -4.14 0.04
N HIS A 66 14.11 -4.77 -1.07
CA HIS A 66 13.89 -4.22 -2.42
C HIS A 66 12.61 -4.74 -3.09
N THR A 67 12.07 -5.86 -2.59
CA THR A 67 10.87 -6.49 -3.14
C THR A 67 9.64 -5.61 -2.91
N ILE A 68 8.96 -5.28 -4.01
CA ILE A 68 7.71 -4.53 -3.99
C ILE A 68 6.55 -5.48 -3.70
N ARG A 69 5.69 -5.07 -2.78
CA ARG A 69 4.50 -5.79 -2.35
C ARG A 69 3.27 -4.92 -2.55
N THR A 70 2.11 -5.56 -2.65
CA THR A 70 0.81 -4.89 -2.74
C THR A 70 -0.08 -5.32 -1.58
N LEU A 71 -0.77 -4.38 -0.94
CA LEU A 71 -1.78 -4.67 0.09
C LEU A 71 -3.01 -3.79 -0.13
N ALA A 72 -4.21 -4.37 -0.08
CA ALA A 72 -5.44 -3.59 -0.14
C ALA A 72 -5.57 -2.73 1.13
N LEU A 73 -5.88 -1.44 0.97
CA LEU A 73 -6.02 -0.53 2.11
C LEU A 73 -7.06 -1.02 3.14
N PRO A 74 -8.20 -1.63 2.76
CA PRO A 74 -9.12 -2.18 3.75
C PRO A 74 -8.56 -3.34 4.61
N LEU A 75 -7.41 -3.89 4.25
CA LEU A 75 -6.72 -4.93 5.03
C LEU A 75 -5.67 -4.34 5.99
N ILE A 76 -5.56 -3.01 6.07
CA ILE A 76 -4.69 -2.31 7.02
C ILE A 76 -5.55 -1.91 8.23
N ASP A 77 -5.19 -2.44 9.40
CA ASP A 77 -5.94 -2.21 10.63
C ASP A 77 -5.62 -0.83 11.23
N GLU A 78 -4.34 -0.43 11.21
CA GLU A 78 -3.87 0.90 11.63
C GLU A 78 -2.75 1.39 10.71
N ALA A 79 -2.67 2.71 10.50
CA ALA A 79 -1.56 3.34 9.81
C ALA A 79 -1.15 4.66 10.47
N SER A 80 0.16 4.92 10.55
CA SER A 80 0.71 6.17 11.09
C SER A 80 1.96 6.59 10.32
N VAL A 81 2.05 7.89 10.03
CA VAL A 81 3.21 8.48 9.34
C VAL A 81 4.40 8.52 10.29
N SER A 82 5.53 7.98 9.85
CA SER A 82 6.77 8.02 10.61
C SER A 82 7.50 9.36 10.45
N THR A 83 8.42 9.65 11.37
CA THR A 83 9.41 10.73 11.22
C THR A 83 10.57 10.35 10.31
N PHE A 84 10.74 9.07 9.98
CA PHE A 84 11.75 8.61 9.03
C PHE A 84 11.33 8.91 7.58
N SER A 85 12.30 9.33 6.78
CA SER A 85 12.13 9.51 5.33
C SER A 85 12.82 8.39 4.58
N PHE A 86 12.39 8.16 3.36
CA PHE A 86 13.07 7.28 2.41
C PHE A 86 13.31 8.04 1.10
N THR A 87 14.25 7.56 0.29
CA THR A 87 14.46 8.11 -1.06
C THR A 87 13.57 7.34 -2.02
N TYR A 88 12.67 8.05 -2.72
CA TYR A 88 11.83 7.41 -3.72
C TYR A 88 12.70 6.77 -4.81
N PRO A 89 12.49 5.50 -5.19
CA PRO A 89 13.35 4.83 -6.15
C PRO A 89 13.23 5.48 -7.55
N THR A 90 14.36 5.93 -8.10
CA THR A 90 14.40 6.64 -9.40
C THR A 90 14.06 5.75 -10.59
N ASP A 91 14.19 4.45 -10.43
CA ASP A 91 13.91 3.42 -11.42
C ASP A 91 12.49 2.84 -11.32
N PHE A 92 11.71 3.25 -10.32
CA PHE A 92 10.37 2.74 -10.09
C PHE A 92 9.30 3.61 -10.77
N ASN A 93 8.38 2.95 -11.48
CA ASN A 93 7.21 3.58 -12.07
C ASN A 93 5.98 2.70 -11.79
N VAL A 94 4.98 3.29 -11.11
CA VAL A 94 3.76 2.58 -10.69
C VAL A 94 3.00 2.01 -11.89
N GLU A 95 2.84 2.78 -12.97
CA GLU A 95 2.09 2.35 -14.15
C GLU A 95 2.76 1.15 -14.84
N ARG A 96 4.09 1.22 -15.02
CA ARG A 96 4.90 0.13 -15.57
C ARG A 96 4.76 -1.13 -14.71
N PHE A 97 4.94 -1.00 -13.39
CA PHE A 97 4.80 -2.12 -12.47
C PHE A 97 3.42 -2.76 -12.56
N MET A 98 2.35 -1.97 -12.54
CA MET A 98 0.99 -2.51 -12.64
C MET A 98 0.74 -3.24 -13.97
N ARG A 99 1.30 -2.74 -15.08
CA ARG A 99 1.18 -3.38 -16.40
C ARG A 99 1.88 -4.74 -16.44
N GLU A 100 3.12 -4.81 -15.97
CA GLU A 100 3.92 -6.05 -15.92
C GLU A 100 3.27 -7.11 -15.01
N HIS A 101 2.60 -6.68 -13.95
CA HIS A 101 1.94 -7.57 -12.99
C HIS A 101 0.44 -7.81 -13.26
N ALA A 102 -0.14 -7.18 -14.29
CA ALA A 102 -1.53 -7.42 -14.70
C ALA A 102 -1.69 -8.77 -15.44
N GLU A 103 -0.71 -9.14 -16.27
CA GLU A 103 -0.78 -10.33 -17.14
C GLU A 103 -0.59 -11.65 -16.38
N ILE A 104 0.09 -11.61 -15.23
CA ILE A 104 0.38 -12.79 -14.40
C ILE A 104 -0.89 -13.40 -13.78
N ARG A 105 -1.98 -12.63 -13.62
CA ARG A 105 -3.23 -13.12 -13.00
C ARG A 105 -4.32 -13.54 -13.99
N ALA A 106 -4.22 -13.16 -15.27
CA ALA A 106 -5.17 -13.60 -16.30
C ALA A 106 -4.93 -15.06 -16.75
N SER A 107 -3.75 -15.61 -16.47
CA SER A 107 -3.31 -16.94 -16.91
C SER A 107 -3.63 -18.07 -15.90
N GLN A 108 -4.39 -17.78 -14.84
CA GLN A 108 -4.79 -18.74 -13.80
C GLN A 108 -6.32 -18.94 -13.72
N ILE A 109 -7.06 -18.52 -14.75
CA ILE A 109 -8.50 -18.80 -14.92
C ILE A 109 -8.68 -19.84 -16.01
#